data_AF-A0A0D1ZZL1-F1
#
_entry.id   AF-A0A0D1ZZL1-F1
#
_cell.length_a   1.000
_cell.length_b   1.000
_cell.length_c   1.000
_cell.angle_alpha   90.00
_cell.angle_beta   90.00
_cell.angle_gamma   90.00
#
_symmetry.space_group_name_H-M   'P 1'
#
loop_
_entity.id
_entity.type
_entity.pdbx_description
1 polymer ?
#
loop_
_entity_poly.entity_id
_entity_poly.type
_entity_poly.pdbx_seq_one_letter_code
_entity_poly.pdbx_strand_id
1 'polypeptide(L)'
;MSAAPSPAASEGDSKRGEVNYRFCQECSNLLYPKEDRATSTLLYICKACHATTTHDSACTFRQHLGATVQETAGVTTDVANDPTVRDSPPTESSDLFSSPHLCTLCGDQLKCFQCGLP
;
A
#
# COMPACT_ATOMS: atom_id res chain seq x y z
N MET A 1 12.86 -12.03 35.20
CA MET A 1 13.16 -11.48 33.86
C MET A 1 11.86 -10.92 33.30
N SER A 2 11.73 -9.59 33.25
CA SER A 2 10.50 -8.92 32.80
C SER A 2 10.58 -8.66 31.31
N ALA A 3 9.59 -9.11 30.56
CA ALA A 3 9.51 -8.89 29.11
C ALA A 3 9.19 -7.41 28.82
N ALA A 4 9.88 -6.83 27.83
CA ALA A 4 9.64 -5.48 27.37
C ALA A 4 8.33 -5.39 26.56
N PRO A 5 7.58 -4.27 26.65
CA PRO A 5 6.39 -4.07 25.84
C PRO A 5 6.76 -3.86 24.37
N SER A 6 5.95 -4.43 23.47
CA SER A 6 6.08 -4.25 22.02
C SER A 6 5.74 -2.81 21.61
N PRO A 7 6.42 -2.22 20.62
CA PRO A 7 6.12 -0.86 20.18
C PRO A 7 4.76 -0.82 19.49
N ALA A 8 3.92 0.14 19.90
CA ALA A 8 2.63 0.43 19.28
C ALA A 8 2.84 1.00 17.87
N ALA A 9 1.93 0.67 16.95
CA ALA A 9 1.89 1.22 15.61
C ALA A 9 1.67 2.74 15.69
N SER A 10 2.69 3.51 15.35
CA SER A 10 2.59 4.97 15.25
C SER A 10 1.74 5.32 14.02
N GLU A 11 0.50 5.74 14.25
CA GLU A 11 -0.33 6.42 13.27
C GLU A 11 0.31 7.76 12.91
N GLY A 12 0.87 7.85 11.70
CA GLY A 12 1.58 9.04 11.23
C GLY A 12 2.61 8.80 10.12
N ASP A 13 2.55 7.68 9.38
CA ASP A 13 3.44 7.46 8.22
C ASP A 13 3.00 8.36 7.06
N SER A 14 3.39 9.62 7.18
CA SER A 14 3.41 10.56 6.07
C SER A 14 4.13 9.91 4.91
N LYS A 15 3.63 10.14 3.68
CA LYS A 15 4.16 9.80 2.35
C LYS A 15 5.65 10.11 2.07
N ARG A 16 6.45 10.42 3.10
CA ARG A 16 7.90 10.72 3.12
C ARG A 16 8.79 9.53 2.72
N GLY A 17 8.21 8.41 2.27
CA GLY A 17 8.94 7.18 1.94
C GLY A 17 8.97 6.80 0.48
N GLU A 18 8.16 7.43 -0.37
CA GLU A 18 8.04 6.99 -1.76
C GLU A 18 9.26 7.43 -2.58
N VAL A 19 10.01 6.45 -3.07
CA VAL A 19 11.14 6.68 -3.97
C VAL A 19 10.60 6.79 -5.38
N ASN A 20 10.72 7.97 -6.00
CA ASN A 20 10.26 8.20 -7.37
C ASN A 20 11.41 7.95 -8.37
N TYR A 21 11.20 7.01 -9.30
CA TYR A 21 12.13 6.77 -10.40
C TYR A 21 11.94 7.79 -11.51
N ARG A 22 13.05 8.39 -11.95
CA ARG A 22 13.06 9.44 -12.98
C ARG A 22 13.75 8.98 -14.26
N PHE A 23 13.29 9.55 -15.37
CA PHE A 23 13.81 9.26 -16.71
C PHE A 23 14.45 10.51 -17.31
N CYS A 24 15.51 10.30 -18.09
CA CYS A 24 16.21 11.35 -18.79
C CYS A 24 15.29 11.99 -19.85
N GLN A 25 15.28 13.31 -19.96
CA GLN A 25 14.43 13.99 -20.94
C GLN A 25 14.94 13.87 -22.39
N GLU A 26 16.21 13.51 -22.59
CA GLU A 26 16.79 13.41 -23.93
C GLU A 26 16.56 12.02 -24.56
N CYS A 27 16.76 10.96 -23.77
CA CYS A 27 16.76 9.58 -24.29
C CYS A 27 15.83 8.63 -23.53
N SER A 28 15.02 9.14 -22.60
CA SER A 28 14.05 8.39 -21.81
C SER A 28 14.61 7.18 -21.05
N ASN A 29 15.93 7.14 -20.84
CA ASN A 29 16.59 6.12 -20.02
C ASN A 29 16.50 6.45 -18.54
N LEU A 30 16.61 5.42 -17.69
CA LEU A 30 16.61 5.57 -16.23
C LEU A 30 17.79 6.45 -15.76
N LEU A 31 17.51 7.40 -14.88
CA LEU A 31 18.52 8.23 -14.23
C LEU A 31 19.05 7.57 -12.95
N TYR A 32 20.35 7.70 -12.70
CA TYR A 32 21.02 7.10 -11.55
C TYR A 32 21.52 8.18 -10.58
N PRO A 33 21.39 7.97 -9.26
CA PRO A 33 21.91 8.91 -8.28
C PRO A 33 23.44 9.00 -8.33
N LYS A 34 23.97 10.23 -8.26
CA LYS A 34 25.40 10.57 -8.28
C LYS A 34 25.64 11.77 -7.36
N GLU A 35 26.65 11.69 -6.51
CA GLU A 35 27.07 12.81 -5.66
C GLU A 35 27.89 13.84 -6.47
N ASP A 36 27.60 15.12 -6.31
CA ASP A 36 28.53 16.20 -6.63
C ASP A 36 29.36 16.53 -5.38
N ARG A 37 30.66 16.24 -5.43
CA ARG A 37 31.57 16.39 -4.29
C ARG A 37 31.91 17.85 -3.98
N ALA A 38 31.76 18.77 -4.93
CA ALA A 38 32.09 20.17 -4.70
C ALA A 38 31.04 20.87 -3.83
N THR A 39 29.77 20.51 -4.02
CA THR A 39 28.61 21.09 -3.35
C THR A 39 27.99 20.15 -2.32
N SER A 40 28.43 18.90 -2.26
CA SER A 40 27.85 17.83 -1.44
C SER A 40 26.36 17.63 -1.69
N THR A 41 25.94 17.77 -2.96
CA THR A 41 24.54 17.63 -3.38
C THR A 41 24.30 16.34 -4.16
N LEU A 42 23.11 15.75 -3.98
CA LEU A 42 22.65 14.61 -4.77
C LEU A 42 22.18 15.08 -6.17
N LEU A 43 22.80 14.53 -7.20
CA LEU A 43 22.41 14.68 -8.60
C LEU A 43 21.93 13.35 -9.16
N TYR A 44 21.29 13.40 -10.32
CA TYR A 44 20.88 12.25 -11.10
C TYR A 44 21.48 12.33 -12.49
N ILE A 45 22.18 11.28 -12.92
CA ILE A 45 22.89 11.20 -14.20
C ILE A 45 22.33 10.10 -15.09
N CYS A 46 22.18 10.39 -16.38
CA CYS A 46 21.93 9.37 -17.38
C CYS A 46 23.23 8.66 -17.76
N LYS A 47 23.25 7.33 -17.74
CA LYS A 47 24.43 6.55 -18.18
C LYS A 47 24.64 6.57 -19.70
N ALA A 48 23.58 6.81 -20.47
CA ALA A 48 23.63 6.74 -21.93
C ALA A 48 24.13 8.05 -22.56
N CYS A 49 23.59 9.20 -22.14
CA CYS A 49 23.93 10.51 -22.73
C CYS A 49 24.69 11.45 -21.77
N HIS A 50 24.95 11.04 -20.52
CA HIS A 50 25.65 11.83 -19.50
C HIS A 50 24.97 13.14 -19.05
N ALA A 51 23.74 13.39 -19.47
CA ALA A 51 22.92 14.49 -18.94
C ALA A 51 22.71 14.35 -17.42
N THR A 52 22.78 15.47 -16.70
CA THR A 52 22.64 15.56 -15.25
C THR A 52 21.43 16.42 -14.84
N THR A 53 20.80 16.09 -13.72
CA THR A 53 19.63 16.79 -13.17
C THR A 53 19.71 16.84 -11.64
N THR A 54 19.16 17.89 -11.02
CA THR A 54 19.07 18.06 -9.56
C THR A 54 17.79 17.44 -9.02
N HIS A 55 17.77 17.04 -7.74
CA HIS A 55 16.58 16.45 -7.12
C HIS A 55 16.35 16.92 -5.68
N ASP A 56 15.07 17.03 -5.30
CA ASP A 56 14.64 17.56 -4.02
C ASP A 56 14.63 16.51 -2.89
N SER A 57 14.35 15.24 -3.22
CA SER A 57 14.37 14.15 -2.25
C SER A 57 15.76 13.49 -2.17
N ALA A 58 16.20 13.25 -0.93
CA ALA A 58 17.45 12.57 -0.62
C ALA A 58 17.32 11.03 -0.53
N CYS A 59 16.09 10.50 -0.52
CA CYS A 59 15.86 9.06 -0.42
C CYS A 59 16.03 8.40 -1.80
N THR A 60 17.13 7.66 -1.97
CA THR A 60 17.46 6.95 -3.23
C THR A 60 16.95 5.51 -3.25
N PHE A 61 16.76 4.90 -2.08
CA PHE A 61 16.30 3.54 -1.93
C PHE A 61 15.58 3.37 -0.59
N ARG A 62 14.46 2.64 -0.61
CA ARG A 62 13.74 2.24 0.58
C ARG A 62 13.25 0.81 0.40
N GLN A 63 13.59 -0.05 1.35
CA GLN A 63 13.04 -1.40 1.43
C GLN A 63 11.86 -1.39 2.40
N HIS A 64 10.67 -1.73 1.92
CA HIS A 64 9.51 -1.95 2.77
C HIS A 64 9.42 -3.45 3.10
N LEU A 65 9.64 -3.82 4.37
CA LEU A 65 9.61 -5.21 4.83
C LEU A 65 8.20 -5.69 5.19
N GLY A 66 7.31 -4.76 5.53
CA GLY A 66 5.88 -5.02 5.72
C GLY A 66 5.13 -4.69 4.45
N ALA A 67 4.63 -5.71 3.76
CA ALA A 67 3.69 -5.53 2.67
C ALA A 67 2.36 -5.03 3.24
N THR A 68 2.20 -3.72 3.42
CA THR A 68 0.92 -3.10 3.03
C THR A 68 0.95 -2.99 1.50
N VAL A 69 1.14 -4.12 0.81
CA VAL A 69 0.65 -4.24 -0.56
C VAL A 69 -0.82 -3.95 -0.38
N GLN A 70 -1.30 -2.85 -0.98
CA GLN A 70 -2.73 -2.59 -0.98
C GLN A 70 -3.37 -3.89 -1.46
N GLU A 71 -4.16 -4.56 -0.60
CA GLU A 71 -4.90 -5.77 -1.01
C GLU A 71 -5.76 -5.49 -2.25
N THR A 72 -5.97 -4.21 -2.56
CA THR A 72 -6.48 -3.69 -3.83
C THR A 72 -5.36 -3.02 -4.64
N ALA A 73 -4.57 -3.81 -5.36
CA ALA A 73 -3.57 -3.28 -6.30
C ALA A 73 -4.26 -2.65 -7.51
N GLY A 74 -4.55 -1.34 -7.43
CA GLY A 74 -5.38 -0.64 -8.40
C GLY A 74 -6.83 -1.11 -8.29
N VAL A 75 -7.74 -0.25 -7.83
CA VAL A 75 -9.17 -0.55 -7.90
C VAL A 75 -9.52 -0.68 -9.38
N THR A 76 -9.70 -1.91 -9.85
CA THR A 76 -10.10 -2.17 -11.23
C THR A 76 -11.62 -2.30 -11.27
N THR A 77 -12.26 -1.57 -12.17
CA THR A 77 -13.73 -1.50 -12.26
C THR A 77 -14.34 -2.72 -12.93
N ASP A 78 -13.53 -3.60 -13.51
CA ASP A 78 -13.90 -4.76 -14.31
C ASP A 78 -13.91 -6.08 -13.52
N VAL A 79 -13.42 -6.10 -12.28
CA VAL A 79 -13.45 -7.30 -11.41
C VAL A 79 -14.87 -7.81 -11.19
N ALA A 80 -15.87 -6.92 -11.16
CA ALA A 80 -17.28 -7.29 -11.03
C ALA A 80 -17.85 -8.02 -12.26
N ASN A 81 -17.16 -7.98 -13.40
CA ASN A 81 -17.56 -8.68 -14.62
C ASN A 81 -16.81 -9.99 -14.83
N ASP A 82 -15.88 -10.36 -13.95
CA ASP A 82 -15.10 -11.59 -14.06
C ASP A 82 -15.89 -12.78 -13.45
N PRO A 83 -16.42 -13.70 -14.27
CA PRO A 83 -17.19 -14.84 -13.79
C PRO A 83 -16.33 -15.88 -13.02
N THR A 84 -15.01 -15.73 -13.01
CA THR A 84 -14.08 -16.56 -12.22
C THR A 84 -13.86 -16.00 -10.80
N VAL A 85 -14.16 -14.72 -10.59
CA VAL A 85 -14.24 -14.11 -9.26
C VAL A 85 -15.54 -14.62 -8.62
N ARG A 86 -15.41 -15.53 -7.65
CA ARG A 86 -16.58 -16.14 -7.02
C ARG A 86 -17.39 -15.09 -6.27
N ASP A 87 -18.61 -14.82 -6.72
CA ASP A 87 -19.63 -14.15 -5.93
C ASP A 87 -20.09 -15.05 -4.78
N SER A 88 -19.26 -15.17 -3.74
CA SER A 88 -19.47 -16.06 -2.58
C SER A 88 -19.61 -17.56 -2.94
N PRO A 89 -19.32 -18.49 -2.02
CA PRO A 89 -19.60 -19.90 -2.27
C PRO A 89 -21.12 -20.13 -2.38
N PRO A 90 -21.59 -21.03 -3.26
CA PRO A 90 -22.99 -21.39 -3.36
C PRO A 90 -23.44 -21.96 -2.03
N THR A 91 -24.48 -21.37 -1.47
CA THR A 91 -25.31 -21.91 -0.39
C THR A 91 -25.92 -23.23 -0.84
N GLU A 92 -25.18 -24.32 -0.72
CA GLU A 92 -25.69 -25.69 -0.87
C GLU A 92 -24.95 -26.61 0.12
N SER A 93 -24.84 -26.18 1.37
CA SER A 93 -24.82 -27.06 2.55
C SER A 93 -24.82 -26.23 3.82
N SER A 94 -25.96 -26.25 4.52
CA SER A 94 -26.09 -26.29 5.99
C SER A 94 -25.11 -25.46 6.83
N ASP A 95 -25.65 -24.45 7.50
CA ASP A 95 -25.30 -24.07 8.88
C ASP A 95 -23.81 -24.01 9.21
N LEU A 96 -23.13 -22.87 9.02
CA LEU A 96 -21.97 -22.49 9.87
C LEU A 96 -21.34 -21.10 9.63
N PHE A 97 -21.80 -20.28 8.67
CA PHE A 97 -21.22 -18.94 8.49
C PHE A 97 -22.23 -17.86 8.13
N SER A 98 -23.38 -17.83 8.81
CA SER A 98 -23.98 -16.52 9.11
C SER A 98 -23.17 -15.97 10.27
N SER A 99 -22.08 -15.24 9.99
CA SER A 99 -21.46 -14.41 11.03
C SER A 99 -22.60 -13.58 11.63
N PRO A 100 -22.96 -13.78 12.91
CA PRO A 100 -24.04 -13.02 13.48
C PRO A 100 -23.68 -11.54 13.33
N HIS A 101 -24.60 -10.74 12.81
CA HIS A 101 -24.45 -9.29 12.78
C HIS A 101 -24.36 -8.82 14.23
N LEU A 102 -23.17 -8.85 14.83
CA LEU A 102 -22.93 -8.46 16.20
C LEU A 102 -22.41 -7.03 16.22
N CYS A 103 -22.87 -6.24 17.17
CA CYS A 103 -22.29 -4.95 17.47
C CYS A 103 -20.83 -5.15 17.87
N THR A 104 -19.90 -4.50 17.18
CA THR A 104 -18.46 -4.62 17.47
C THR A 104 -18.04 -3.96 18.79
N LEU A 105 -18.94 -3.23 19.46
CA LEU A 105 -18.71 -2.57 20.75
C LEU A 105 -19.22 -3.39 21.94
N CYS A 106 -20.41 -3.98 21.86
CA CYS A 106 -21.03 -4.72 22.97
C CYS A 106 -21.21 -6.22 22.71
N GLY A 107 -21.06 -6.68 21.47
CA GLY A 107 -21.23 -8.09 21.11
C GLY A 107 -22.68 -8.56 21.00
N ASP A 108 -23.66 -7.66 21.06
CA ASP A 108 -25.08 -8.00 20.91
C ASP A 108 -25.50 -8.13 19.44
N GLN A 109 -26.49 -8.97 19.15
CA GLN A 109 -27.03 -9.13 17.80
C GLN A 109 -27.78 -7.87 17.35
N LEU A 110 -27.29 -7.23 16.29
CA LEU A 110 -27.95 -6.16 15.56
C LEU A 110 -29.23 -6.71 14.92
N LYS A 111 -30.31 -5.94 14.99
CA LYS A 111 -31.60 -6.26 14.39
C LYS A 111 -32.09 -5.06 13.61
N CYS A 112 -32.77 -5.32 12.49
CA CYS A 112 -33.45 -4.30 11.71
C CYS A 112 -34.51 -3.59 12.57
N PHE A 113 -34.41 -2.26 12.68
CA PHE A 113 -35.34 -1.44 13.47
C PHE A 113 -36.79 -1.51 12.97
N GLN A 114 -37.00 -1.81 11.68
CA GLN A 114 -38.32 -1.80 11.07
C GLN A 114 -39.05 -3.15 11.16
N CYS A 115 -38.32 -4.28 11.12
CA CYS A 115 -38.93 -5.61 11.09
C CYS A 115 -38.41 -6.58 12.17
N GLY A 116 -37.40 -6.21 12.95
CA GLY A 116 -36.92 -6.96 14.12
C GLY A 116 -36.13 -8.25 13.81
N LEU A 117 -35.93 -8.58 12.53
CA LEU A 117 -35.04 -9.65 12.09
C LEU A 117 -33.57 -9.20 12.25
N PRO A 118 -32.64 -10.13 12.53
CA PRO A 118 -31.20 -9.82 12.53
C PRO A 118 -30.75 -9.24 11.19
#